data_AF-A0A7Y2NVU2-F1
#
_entry.id   AF-A0A7Y2NVU2-F1
#
_cell.length_a   1.000
_cell.length_b   1.000
_cell.length_c   1.000
_cell.angle_alpha   90.00
_cell.angle_beta   90.00
_cell.angle_gamma   90.00
#
_symmetry.space_group_name_H-M   'P 1'
#
loop_
_entity.id
_entity.type
_entity.pdbx_description
1 polymer ?
#
loop_
_entity_poly.entity_id
_entity_poly.type
_entity_poly.pdbx_seq_one_letter_code
_entity_poly.pdbx_strand_id
1 'polypeptide(L)'
;MNNKTVLALIVVGLSLGAQPLSGQAVPKVSGGPEWAVRSAPHVDLWYHGLAVVGFEGFSPLPLYAPGYAERIRRAKEARGVYPTTLDNLRSYFRVAFASDSTYEFFHFLPLYFGSPDPDSMLAALGAAARGEAPDEFGARVLADVLTRKNQREVAGQFVQALQEEWDVFLRAHREADASNREAYLAAVEQKWSRELGPALRDFLSDRRLERGVVLASPALGPEGRVFLGDPADAGDNLVAVGMPAEFDDPSRILFAAVRELCYPIASREVARHGVPGKDRVTAERWSSRAAIRCGAMLLEVRAPDLAVPYRDAYVRAAQLDPERVTFENAFPVDAQLLKKVRRQLGLPESSE
;
A
#
# COMPACT_ATOMS: atom_id res chain seq x y z
N MET A 1 -2.91 34.12 -21.75
CA MET A 1 -2.18 33.88 -20.49
C MET A 1 -3.20 33.62 -19.39
N ASN A 2 -3.46 32.37 -19.05
CA ASN A 2 -4.31 31.98 -17.92
C ASN A 2 -3.71 30.73 -17.29
N ASN A 3 -2.96 30.92 -16.20
CA ASN A 3 -2.45 29.84 -15.37
C ASN A 3 -3.61 29.22 -14.59
N LYS A 4 -3.98 27.98 -14.90
CA LYS A 4 -4.80 27.14 -14.04
C LYS A 4 -3.87 26.26 -13.22
N THR A 5 -3.80 26.55 -11.93
CA THR A 5 -3.16 25.76 -10.88
C THR A 5 -3.75 24.34 -10.88
N VAL A 6 -2.91 23.32 -11.10
CA VAL A 6 -3.27 21.90 -10.98
C VAL A 6 -2.93 21.45 -9.57
N LEU A 7 -3.94 21.07 -8.78
CA LEU A 7 -3.73 20.40 -7.50
C LEU A 7 -3.36 18.93 -7.78
N ALA A 8 -2.08 18.60 -7.72
CA ALA A 8 -1.64 17.22 -7.48
C ALA A 8 -1.95 16.90 -6.01
N LEU A 9 -2.86 15.96 -5.79
CA LEU A 9 -3.31 15.62 -4.45
C LEU A 9 -2.36 14.59 -3.84
N ILE A 10 -1.19 15.04 -3.41
CA ILE A 10 -0.37 14.28 -2.47
C ILE A 10 -1.21 14.20 -1.19
N VAL A 11 -1.62 13.00 -0.78
CA VAL A 11 -2.13 12.78 0.58
C VAL A 11 -0.92 12.90 1.51
N VAL A 12 -0.54 14.14 1.77
CA VAL A 12 0.41 14.53 2.81
C VAL A 12 -0.32 14.28 4.12
N GLY A 13 0.08 13.24 4.84
CA GLY A 13 -0.18 13.13 6.27
C GLY A 13 0.25 14.45 6.91
N LEU A 14 -0.67 15.08 7.64
CA LEU A 14 -0.52 16.42 8.19
C LEU A 14 0.86 16.67 8.81
N SER A 15 1.54 17.68 8.25
CA SER A 15 2.65 18.48 8.77
C SER A 15 4.01 17.81 9.03
N LEU A 16 4.80 17.69 7.96
CA LEU A 16 6.13 18.32 7.84
C LEU A 16 6.27 18.75 6.38
N GLY A 17 6.75 19.97 6.14
CA GLY A 17 6.60 20.69 4.87
C GLY A 17 7.08 19.96 3.63
N ALA A 18 6.17 19.29 2.94
CA ALA A 18 6.31 18.96 1.53
C ALA A 18 5.64 20.08 0.73
N GLN A 19 6.45 20.94 0.11
CA GLN A 19 5.96 21.74 -1.01
C GLN A 19 5.39 20.78 -2.07
N PRO A 20 4.33 21.16 -2.81
CA PRO A 20 3.83 20.33 -3.89
C PRO A 20 4.93 20.22 -4.95
N LEU A 21 5.56 19.04 -5.06
CA LEU A 21 6.43 18.66 -6.17
C LEU A 21 5.59 18.65 -7.46
N SER A 22 5.37 19.85 -8.01
CA SER A 22 4.54 20.07 -9.18
C SER A 22 5.40 19.91 -10.41
N GLY A 23 5.04 18.96 -11.29
CA GLY A 23 5.48 18.95 -12.69
C GLY A 23 6.57 17.95 -13.08
N GLN A 24 6.83 16.89 -12.31
CA GLN A 24 7.72 15.81 -12.76
C GLN A 24 6.96 14.49 -12.89
N ALA A 25 7.08 13.88 -14.07
CA ALA A 25 6.45 12.61 -14.40
C ALA A 25 7.01 11.50 -13.50
N VAL A 26 6.12 10.73 -12.89
CA VAL A 26 6.47 9.47 -12.23
C VAL A 26 6.81 8.48 -13.35
N PRO A 27 7.88 7.67 -13.21
CA PRO A 27 8.17 6.68 -14.23
C PRO A 27 7.12 5.56 -14.20
N LYS A 28 6.69 5.13 -15.40
CA LYS A 28 5.48 4.32 -15.59
C LYS A 28 5.74 2.83 -15.43
N VAL A 29 5.02 2.19 -14.51
CA VAL A 29 4.65 0.78 -14.70
C VAL A 29 3.46 0.80 -15.65
N SER A 30 3.70 0.72 -16.95
CA SER A 30 2.67 0.89 -17.98
C SER A 30 1.44 0.00 -17.74
N GLY A 31 0.35 0.62 -17.28
CA GLY A 31 -0.98 0.00 -17.28
C GLY A 31 -1.53 -0.11 -18.71
N GLY A 32 -2.29 -1.17 -18.98
CA GLY A 32 -3.03 -1.30 -20.23
C GLY A 32 -4.22 -0.32 -20.32
N PRO A 33 -5.16 -0.54 -21.24
CA PRO A 33 -6.42 0.23 -21.28
C PRO A 33 -7.31 0.03 -20.05
N GLU A 34 -7.02 -1.00 -19.24
CA GLU A 34 -7.74 -1.35 -18.01
C GLU A 34 -6.73 -1.52 -16.85
N TRP A 35 -7.25 -1.64 -15.62
CA TRP A 35 -6.42 -1.99 -14.47
C TRP A 35 -5.75 -3.35 -14.66
N ALA A 36 -4.45 -3.38 -14.43
CA ALA A 36 -3.65 -4.60 -14.47
C ALA A 36 -3.34 -5.10 -13.06
N VAL A 37 -3.21 -6.41 -12.88
CA VAL A 37 -2.81 -7.03 -11.61
C VAL A 37 -1.47 -7.72 -11.80
N ARG A 38 -0.43 -7.29 -11.09
CA ARG A 38 0.96 -7.73 -11.31
C ARG A 38 1.66 -7.97 -9.98
N SER A 39 2.75 -8.73 -10.02
CA SER A 39 3.78 -8.75 -8.97
C SER A 39 4.98 -7.97 -9.50
N ALA A 40 5.60 -7.17 -8.63
CA ALA A 40 6.78 -6.38 -8.99
C ALA A 40 7.94 -6.74 -8.04
N PRO A 41 9.09 -7.20 -8.57
CA PRO A 41 10.21 -7.63 -7.74
C PRO A 41 10.71 -6.57 -6.75
N HIS A 42 10.83 -5.31 -7.16
CA HIS A 42 11.28 -4.22 -6.28
C HIS A 42 10.29 -3.96 -5.13
N VAL A 43 8.99 -4.02 -5.41
CA VAL A 43 7.92 -3.90 -4.41
C VAL A 43 8.00 -5.05 -3.41
N ASP A 44 8.15 -6.28 -3.91
CA ASP A 44 8.29 -7.47 -3.08
C ASP A 44 9.51 -7.40 -2.17
N LEU A 45 10.67 -6.99 -2.70
CA LEU A 45 11.90 -6.84 -1.93
C LEU A 45 11.76 -5.79 -0.84
N TRP A 46 11.22 -4.63 -1.18
CA TRP A 46 11.11 -3.54 -0.23
C TRP A 46 10.16 -3.90 0.92
N TYR A 47 8.95 -4.38 0.61
CA TYR A 47 8.00 -4.77 1.66
C TYR A 47 8.44 -6.02 2.42
N HIS A 48 9.15 -6.96 1.79
CA HIS A 48 9.81 -8.06 2.49
C HIS A 48 10.74 -7.53 3.59
N GLY A 49 11.61 -6.57 3.25
CA GLY A 49 12.53 -5.97 4.21
C GLY A 49 11.84 -5.38 5.43
N LEU A 50 10.84 -4.54 5.18
CA LEU A 50 10.09 -3.88 6.24
C LEU A 50 9.31 -4.89 7.11
N ALA A 51 8.74 -5.92 6.49
CA ALA A 51 8.03 -6.99 7.20
C ALA A 51 8.97 -7.83 8.08
N VAL A 52 10.15 -8.19 7.57
CA VAL A 52 11.17 -8.92 8.33
C VAL A 52 11.66 -8.08 9.50
N VAL A 53 11.93 -6.79 9.29
CA VAL A 53 12.31 -5.85 10.37
C VAL A 53 11.19 -5.71 11.41
N GLY A 54 9.93 -5.81 10.98
CA GLY A 54 8.76 -5.60 11.82
C GLY A 54 8.50 -4.11 12.07
N PHE A 55 8.68 -3.28 11.04
CA PHE A 55 8.37 -1.85 11.09
C PHE A 55 6.90 -1.64 10.73
N GLU A 56 6.00 -1.70 11.70
CA GLU A 56 4.55 -1.63 11.46
C GLU A 56 4.03 -0.19 11.25
N GLY A 57 2.86 -0.08 10.63
CA GLY A 57 2.09 1.16 10.59
C GLY A 57 1.25 1.42 11.86
N PHE A 58 0.50 2.52 11.87
CA PHE A 58 -0.32 2.95 13.03
C PHE A 58 -1.76 2.46 13.02
N SER A 59 -2.14 1.83 11.92
CA SER A 59 -3.50 1.42 11.62
C SER A 59 -3.96 0.23 12.46
N PRO A 60 -5.28 0.03 12.69
CA PRO A 60 -5.78 -1.11 13.46
C PRO A 60 -5.58 -2.49 12.82
N LEU A 61 -5.35 -2.58 11.50
CA LEU A 61 -5.02 -3.86 10.87
C LEU A 61 -3.50 -3.99 10.72
N PRO A 62 -2.96 -5.21 10.72
CA PRO A 62 -1.55 -5.43 10.47
C PRO A 62 -1.20 -4.98 9.05
N LEU A 63 -0.12 -4.19 8.91
CA LEU A 63 0.35 -3.76 7.60
C LEU A 63 0.97 -4.93 6.82
N TYR A 64 1.68 -5.80 7.52
CA TYR A 64 2.32 -6.97 6.94
C TYR A 64 1.52 -8.24 7.24
N ALA A 65 1.66 -9.23 6.36
CA ALA A 65 0.93 -10.49 6.49
C ALA A 65 1.31 -11.17 7.82
N PRO A 66 0.33 -11.52 8.68
CA PRO A 66 0.61 -12.24 9.92
C PRO A 66 1.44 -13.50 9.68
N GLY A 67 2.48 -13.68 10.50
CA GLY A 67 3.42 -14.81 10.38
C GLY A 67 4.39 -14.76 9.19
N TYR A 68 4.38 -13.70 8.37
CA TYR A 68 5.27 -13.58 7.21
C TYR A 68 6.75 -13.74 7.58
N ALA A 69 7.23 -12.94 8.54
CA ALA A 69 8.63 -12.98 8.97
C ALA A 69 9.06 -14.37 9.47
N GLU A 70 8.17 -15.10 10.14
CA GLU A 70 8.44 -16.46 10.62
C GLU A 70 8.47 -17.48 9.45
N ARG A 71 7.56 -17.36 8.47
CA ARG A 71 7.61 -18.19 7.26
C ARG A 71 8.90 -17.97 6.46
N ILE A 72 9.30 -16.71 6.30
CA ILE A 72 10.55 -16.34 5.63
C ILE A 72 11.76 -16.87 6.39
N ARG A 73 11.81 -16.73 7.72
CA ARG A 73 12.88 -17.29 8.55
C ARG A 73 13.06 -18.78 8.28
N ARG A 74 11.97 -19.56 8.32
CA ARG A 74 12.01 -21.01 8.03
C ARG A 74 12.47 -21.30 6.61
N ALA A 75 12.03 -20.51 5.63
CA ALA A 75 12.46 -20.67 4.24
C ALA A 75 13.98 -20.40 4.07
N LYS A 76 14.53 -19.42 4.80
CA LYS A 76 15.97 -19.17 4.83
C LYS A 76 16.74 -20.29 5.54
N GLU A 77 16.25 -20.78 6.66
CA GLU A 77 16.84 -21.92 7.38
C GLU A 77 16.90 -23.18 6.52
N ALA A 78 15.81 -23.49 5.81
CA ALA A 78 15.76 -24.62 4.89
C ALA A 78 16.77 -24.52 3.73
N ARG A 79 17.20 -23.29 3.39
CA ARG A 79 18.22 -23.00 2.37
C ARG A 79 19.62 -22.83 2.93
N GLY A 80 19.80 -22.88 4.26
CA GLY A 80 21.10 -22.70 4.91
C GLY A 80 21.66 -21.28 4.83
N VAL A 81 20.82 -20.27 4.56
CA VAL A 81 21.25 -18.85 4.42
C VAL A 81 20.85 -17.98 5.62
N TYR A 82 20.18 -18.54 6.63
CA TYR A 82 19.82 -17.83 7.86
C TYR A 82 20.97 -17.86 8.88
N PRO A 83 21.25 -16.75 9.60
CA PRO A 83 20.68 -15.41 9.42
C PRO A 83 21.37 -14.63 8.28
N THR A 84 20.59 -13.87 7.51
CA THR A 84 21.14 -12.87 6.57
C THR A 84 21.52 -11.59 7.33
N THR A 85 22.19 -10.64 6.65
CA THR A 85 22.49 -9.32 7.23
C THR A 85 21.23 -8.58 7.68
N LEU A 86 20.14 -8.68 6.93
CA LEU A 86 18.85 -8.11 7.30
C LEU A 86 18.32 -8.73 8.61
N ASP A 87 18.45 -10.05 8.79
CA ASP A 87 18.03 -10.74 10.02
C ASP A 87 18.89 -10.29 11.22
N ASN A 88 20.20 -10.14 11.02
CA ASN A 88 21.13 -9.70 12.07
C ASN A 88 20.87 -8.25 12.51
N LEU A 89 20.53 -7.36 11.57
CA LEU A 89 20.27 -5.94 11.82
C LEU A 89 18.80 -5.61 12.12
N ARG A 90 17.91 -6.62 12.13
CA ARG A 90 16.48 -6.46 12.37
C ARG A 90 16.14 -5.57 13.57
N SER A 91 16.70 -5.88 14.73
CA SER A 91 16.42 -5.13 15.97
C SER A 91 16.88 -3.68 15.89
N TYR A 92 18.03 -3.44 15.25
CA TYR A 92 18.56 -2.11 15.04
C TYR A 92 17.65 -1.28 14.13
N PHE A 93 17.27 -1.81 12.95
CA PHE A 93 16.37 -1.11 12.03
C PHE A 93 15.01 -0.84 12.66
N ARG A 94 14.44 -1.81 13.38
CA ARG A 94 13.14 -1.64 14.05
C ARG A 94 13.16 -0.49 15.04
N VAL A 95 14.22 -0.40 15.85
CA VAL A 95 14.38 0.71 16.82
C VAL A 95 14.59 2.03 16.09
N ALA A 96 15.47 2.07 15.08
CA ALA A 96 15.75 3.28 14.33
C ALA A 96 14.48 3.83 13.66
N PHE A 97 13.73 2.98 12.96
CA PHE A 97 12.50 3.38 12.25
C PHE A 97 11.39 3.80 13.22
N ALA A 98 11.22 3.10 14.35
CA ALA A 98 10.22 3.48 15.36
C ALA A 98 10.56 4.79 16.08
N SER A 99 11.85 5.13 16.19
CA SER A 99 12.30 6.34 16.88
C SER A 99 12.19 7.63 16.06
N ASP A 100 11.95 7.52 14.75
CA ASP A 100 11.95 8.64 13.83
C ASP A 100 10.83 8.50 12.79
N SER A 101 9.77 9.30 12.96
CA SER A 101 8.60 9.30 12.07
C SER A 101 8.94 9.64 10.61
N THR A 102 10.12 10.22 10.36
CA THR A 102 10.60 10.39 8.99
C THR A 102 10.70 9.06 8.26
N TYR A 103 10.83 7.89 8.87
CA TYR A 103 10.88 6.62 8.13
C TYR A 103 9.53 6.10 7.65
N GLU A 104 8.42 6.70 8.04
CA GLU A 104 7.09 6.18 7.69
C GLU A 104 6.79 6.24 6.18
N PHE A 105 7.41 7.17 5.44
CA PHE A 105 7.29 7.18 3.98
C PHE A 105 7.90 5.93 3.34
N PHE A 106 8.73 5.15 4.05
CA PHE A 106 9.25 3.89 3.54
C PHE A 106 8.10 2.96 3.15
N HIS A 107 6.93 3.06 3.78
CA HIS A 107 5.79 2.26 3.35
C HIS A 107 5.22 2.66 1.98
N PHE A 108 5.57 3.81 1.43
CA PHE A 108 5.10 4.28 0.11
C PHE A 108 6.21 4.29 -0.94
N LEU A 109 7.46 4.35 -0.48
CA LEU A 109 8.65 4.50 -1.31
C LEU A 109 8.73 3.59 -2.56
N PRO A 110 8.42 2.27 -2.51
CA PRO A 110 8.56 1.44 -3.70
C PRO A 110 7.58 1.83 -4.81
N LEU A 111 6.47 2.52 -4.49
CA LEU A 111 5.51 3.02 -5.49
C LEU A 111 6.02 4.24 -6.26
N TYR A 112 7.15 4.83 -5.85
CA TYR A 112 7.75 5.99 -6.51
C TYR A 112 8.80 5.59 -7.57
N PHE A 113 8.97 4.29 -7.78
CA PHE A 113 9.86 3.71 -8.78
C PHE A 113 9.04 3.12 -9.91
N GLY A 114 9.34 3.53 -11.14
CA GLY A 114 8.69 2.96 -12.33
C GLY A 114 9.39 1.72 -12.86
N SER A 115 10.67 1.53 -12.54
CA SER A 115 11.38 0.31 -12.91
C SER A 115 10.95 -0.83 -12.00
N PRO A 116 10.54 -1.99 -12.56
CA PRO A 116 10.25 -3.17 -11.75
C PRO A 116 11.52 -3.80 -11.13
N ASP A 117 12.71 -3.37 -11.57
CA ASP A 117 14.01 -3.95 -11.25
C ASP A 117 14.53 -3.53 -9.85
N PRO A 118 14.78 -4.50 -8.94
CA PRO A 118 15.28 -4.20 -7.62
C PRO A 118 16.68 -3.58 -7.60
N ASP A 119 17.58 -4.04 -8.48
CA ASP A 119 18.97 -3.59 -8.48
C ASP A 119 19.06 -2.09 -8.86
N SER A 120 18.29 -1.67 -9.86
CA SER A 120 18.15 -0.25 -10.24
C SER A 120 17.58 0.60 -9.09
N MET A 121 16.51 0.13 -8.44
CA MET A 121 15.91 0.84 -7.30
C MET A 121 16.90 0.97 -6.14
N LEU A 122 17.58 -0.11 -5.74
CA LEU A 122 18.54 -0.10 -4.65
C LEU A 122 19.77 0.75 -4.96
N ALA A 123 20.26 0.73 -6.21
CA ALA A 123 21.35 1.61 -6.63
C ALA A 123 20.98 3.10 -6.49
N ALA A 124 19.79 3.49 -6.96
CA ALA A 124 19.30 4.85 -6.86
C ALA A 124 19.09 5.29 -5.39
N LEU A 125 18.50 4.42 -4.56
CA LEU A 125 18.32 4.68 -3.13
C LEU A 125 19.66 4.75 -2.38
N GLY A 126 20.62 3.90 -2.74
CA GLY A 126 21.96 3.91 -2.18
C GLY A 126 22.72 5.19 -2.51
N ALA A 127 22.58 5.71 -3.73
CA ALA A 127 23.13 7.02 -4.13
C ALA A 127 22.52 8.16 -3.31
N ALA A 128 21.19 8.20 -3.19
CA ALA A 128 20.49 9.20 -2.37
C ALA A 128 20.92 9.13 -0.89
N ALA A 129 21.10 7.92 -0.33
CA ALA A 129 21.61 7.73 1.03
C ALA A 129 23.07 8.20 1.21
N ARG A 130 23.89 8.24 0.15
CA ARG A 130 25.23 8.85 0.21
C ARG A 130 25.21 10.37 0.05
N GLY A 131 24.04 10.96 -0.21
CA GLY A 131 23.88 12.39 -0.45
C GLY A 131 24.20 12.82 -1.89
N GLU A 132 24.22 11.87 -2.82
CA GLU A 132 24.31 12.15 -4.25
C GLU A 132 22.95 12.66 -4.76
N ALA A 133 22.95 13.53 -5.78
CA ALA A 133 21.72 14.03 -6.39
C ALA A 133 21.12 12.94 -7.29
N PRO A 134 19.93 12.40 -7.00
CA PRO A 134 19.37 11.29 -7.76
C PRO A 134 18.47 11.78 -8.90
N ASP A 135 18.48 11.06 -10.02
CA ASP A 135 17.61 11.33 -11.17
C ASP A 135 16.23 10.67 -11.06
N GLU A 136 16.13 9.56 -10.34
CA GLU A 136 14.87 8.84 -10.14
C GLU A 136 13.98 9.52 -9.09
N PHE A 137 12.68 9.59 -9.37
CA PHE A 137 11.70 10.26 -8.51
C PHE A 137 11.70 9.72 -7.08
N GLY A 138 11.60 8.39 -6.89
CA GLY A 138 11.61 7.79 -5.56
C GLY A 138 12.89 8.08 -4.76
N ALA A 139 14.05 8.07 -5.42
CA ALA A 139 15.32 8.40 -4.78
C ALA A 139 15.42 9.90 -4.44
N ARG A 140 14.86 10.81 -5.26
CA ARG A 140 14.74 12.24 -4.92
C ARG A 140 13.87 12.44 -3.68
N VAL A 141 12.71 11.79 -3.63
CA VAL A 141 11.84 11.85 -2.46
C VAL A 141 12.57 11.36 -1.20
N LEU A 142 13.33 10.27 -1.29
CA LEU A 142 14.17 9.82 -0.18
C LEU A 142 15.18 10.90 0.24
N ALA A 143 15.90 11.50 -0.70
CA ALA A 143 16.89 12.55 -0.42
C ALA A 143 16.27 13.80 0.23
N ASP A 144 15.10 14.23 -0.25
CA ASP A 144 14.37 15.38 0.28
C ASP A 144 13.86 15.13 1.71
N VAL A 145 13.42 13.91 2.01
CA VAL A 145 12.86 13.54 3.31
C VAL A 145 13.98 13.25 4.34
N LEU A 146 15.07 12.60 3.94
CA LEU A 146 16.19 12.23 4.82
C LEU A 146 17.25 13.35 4.89
N THR A 147 16.89 14.45 5.53
CA THR A 147 17.74 15.65 5.62
C THR A 147 18.98 15.46 6.53
N ARG A 148 18.90 14.59 7.55
CA ARG A 148 20.00 14.39 8.52
C ARG A 148 20.97 13.29 8.10
N LYS A 149 22.25 13.44 8.44
CA LYS A 149 23.30 12.46 8.10
C LYS A 149 23.01 11.07 8.68
N ASN A 150 22.65 11.00 9.97
CA ASN A 150 22.31 9.75 10.63
C ASN A 150 21.11 9.04 9.95
N GLN A 151 20.13 9.80 9.47
CA GLN A 151 18.97 9.24 8.80
C GLN A 151 19.37 8.52 7.50
N ARG A 152 20.21 9.18 6.72
CA ARG A 152 20.77 8.65 5.48
C ARG A 152 21.69 7.46 5.72
N GLU A 153 22.52 7.48 6.77
CA GLU A 153 23.38 6.35 7.15
C GLU A 153 22.55 5.08 7.46
N VAL A 154 21.47 5.21 8.24
CA VAL A 154 20.54 4.10 8.52
C VAL A 154 19.86 3.60 7.25
N ALA A 155 19.39 4.51 6.37
CA ALA A 155 18.75 4.14 5.12
C ALA A 155 19.73 3.41 4.18
N GLY A 156 20.99 3.87 4.12
CA GLY A 156 22.05 3.22 3.34
C GLY A 156 22.36 1.80 3.85
N GLN A 157 22.43 1.61 5.17
CA GLN A 157 22.60 0.28 5.76
C GLN A 157 21.41 -0.64 5.45
N PHE A 158 20.19 -0.11 5.46
CA PHE A 158 19.00 -0.88 5.11
C PHE A 158 19.00 -1.29 3.63
N VAL A 159 19.34 -0.36 2.72
CA VAL A 159 19.50 -0.64 1.28
C VAL A 159 20.56 -1.70 1.03
N GLN A 160 21.71 -1.63 1.71
CA GLN A 160 22.74 -2.65 1.60
C GLN A 160 22.26 -4.02 2.10
N ALA A 161 21.59 -4.07 3.26
CA ALA A 161 21.02 -5.30 3.78
C ALA A 161 19.97 -5.90 2.82
N LEU A 162 19.18 -5.06 2.13
CA LEU A 162 18.25 -5.50 1.09
C LEU A 162 18.93 -6.03 -0.17
N GLN A 163 20.05 -5.43 -0.59
CA GLN A 163 20.81 -5.94 -1.73
C GLN A 163 21.33 -7.34 -1.43
N GLU A 164 21.95 -7.53 -0.26
CA GLU A 164 22.44 -8.83 0.18
C GLU A 164 21.29 -9.85 0.30
N GLU A 165 20.16 -9.45 0.88
CA GLU A 165 18.94 -10.27 0.97
C GLU A 165 18.41 -10.71 -0.40
N TRP A 166 18.40 -9.79 -1.38
CA TRP A 166 17.98 -10.06 -2.75
C TRP A 166 18.86 -11.12 -3.41
N ASP A 167 20.18 -10.95 -3.28
CA ASP A 167 21.17 -11.80 -3.94
C ASP A 167 21.26 -13.21 -3.33
N VAL A 168 21.18 -13.33 -1.99
CA VAL A 168 21.39 -14.63 -1.31
C VAL A 168 20.10 -15.43 -1.11
N PHE A 169 18.93 -14.78 -1.11
CA PHE A 169 17.67 -15.45 -0.75
C PHE A 169 16.49 -15.06 -1.64
N LEU A 170 16.07 -13.79 -1.62
CA LEU A 170 14.70 -13.44 -2.02
C LEU A 170 14.47 -13.65 -3.52
N ARG A 171 15.45 -13.37 -4.39
CA ARG A 171 15.35 -13.61 -5.84
C ARG A 171 14.98 -15.07 -6.13
N ALA A 172 15.81 -15.99 -5.64
CA ALA A 172 15.61 -17.42 -5.82
C ALA A 172 14.39 -17.97 -5.05
N HIS A 173 13.96 -17.32 -3.96
CA HIS A 173 12.71 -17.68 -3.27
C HIS A 173 11.48 -17.31 -4.10
N ARG A 174 11.49 -16.11 -4.72
CA ARG A 174 10.38 -15.66 -5.57
C ARG A 174 10.25 -16.51 -6.84
N GLU A 175 11.36 -16.93 -7.43
CA GLU A 175 11.40 -17.75 -8.64
C GLU A 175 10.81 -19.14 -8.43
N ALA A 176 10.97 -19.71 -7.22
CA ALA A 176 10.46 -21.06 -6.91
C ALA A 176 8.93 -21.19 -7.07
N ASP A 177 8.18 -20.12 -6.82
CA ASP A 177 6.71 -20.10 -6.92
C ASP A 177 6.19 -19.21 -8.07
N ALA A 178 7.05 -18.86 -9.04
CA ALA A 178 6.71 -17.88 -10.08
C ALA A 178 5.48 -18.29 -10.90
N SER A 179 5.40 -19.56 -11.30
CA SER A 179 4.27 -20.06 -12.12
C SER A 179 2.95 -20.06 -11.35
N ASN A 180 2.95 -20.51 -10.09
CA ASN A 180 1.75 -20.50 -9.23
C ASN A 180 1.27 -19.06 -8.98
N ARG A 181 2.21 -18.15 -8.72
CA ARG A 181 1.92 -16.72 -8.55
C ARG A 181 1.31 -16.12 -9.81
N GLU A 182 1.89 -16.40 -10.99
CA GLU A 182 1.39 -15.88 -12.26
C GLU A 182 -0.04 -16.37 -12.55
N ALA A 183 -0.29 -17.67 -12.36
CA ALA A 183 -1.62 -18.26 -12.53
C ALA A 183 -2.66 -17.61 -11.59
N TYR A 184 -2.29 -17.41 -10.32
CA TYR A 184 -3.15 -16.75 -9.34
C TYR A 184 -3.45 -15.29 -9.73
N LEU A 185 -2.44 -14.51 -10.13
CA LEU A 185 -2.64 -13.12 -10.54
C LEU A 185 -3.47 -13.01 -11.82
N ALA A 186 -3.33 -13.95 -12.76
CA ALA A 186 -4.19 -14.02 -13.94
C ALA A 186 -5.66 -14.27 -13.57
N ALA A 187 -5.93 -15.13 -12.57
CA ALA A 187 -7.28 -15.34 -12.05
C ALA A 187 -7.86 -14.08 -11.39
N VAL A 188 -7.04 -13.32 -10.65
CA VAL A 188 -7.43 -12.04 -10.06
C VAL A 188 -7.75 -11.00 -11.15
N GLU A 189 -6.92 -10.88 -12.17
CA GLU A 189 -7.15 -9.99 -13.32
C GLU A 189 -8.42 -10.37 -14.10
N GLN A 190 -8.67 -11.67 -14.27
CA GLN A 190 -9.90 -12.16 -14.88
C GLN A 190 -11.14 -11.79 -14.06
N LYS A 191 -11.08 -11.96 -12.73
CA LYS A 191 -12.17 -11.57 -11.84
C LYS A 191 -12.39 -10.05 -11.84
N TRP A 192 -11.32 -9.27 -11.85
CA TRP A 192 -11.41 -7.81 -11.99
C TRP A 192 -12.13 -7.42 -13.30
N SER A 193 -11.61 -7.88 -14.43
CA SER A 193 -12.12 -7.48 -15.77
C SER A 193 -13.57 -7.91 -16.01
N ARG A 194 -13.99 -9.07 -15.49
CA ARG A 194 -15.34 -9.62 -15.74
C ARG A 194 -16.39 -9.16 -14.74
N GLU A 195 -16.02 -8.95 -13.48
CA GLU A 195 -16.98 -8.70 -12.41
C GLU A 195 -16.80 -7.32 -11.80
N LEU A 196 -15.66 -7.07 -11.14
CA LEU A 196 -15.52 -5.89 -10.27
C LEU A 196 -15.29 -4.59 -11.05
N GLY A 197 -14.39 -4.59 -12.05
CA GLY A 197 -14.09 -3.43 -12.88
C GLY A 197 -15.34 -2.83 -13.55
N PRO A 198 -16.17 -3.65 -14.24
CA PRO A 198 -17.45 -3.19 -14.79
C PRO A 198 -18.40 -2.63 -13.73
N ALA A 199 -18.52 -3.31 -12.58
CA ALA A 199 -19.38 -2.88 -11.48
C ALA A 199 -18.95 -1.52 -10.88
N LEU A 200 -17.64 -1.26 -10.82
CA LEU A 200 -17.08 -0.02 -10.28
C LEU A 200 -16.87 1.09 -11.32
N ARG A 201 -17.26 0.89 -12.58
CA ARG A 201 -16.95 1.80 -13.69
C ARG A 201 -17.27 3.27 -13.38
N ASP A 202 -18.50 3.58 -12.97
CA ASP A 202 -18.91 4.96 -12.67
C ASP A 202 -18.07 5.57 -11.55
N PHE A 203 -17.83 4.79 -10.49
CA PHE A 203 -17.02 5.21 -9.35
C PHE A 203 -15.59 5.57 -9.79
N LEU A 204 -15.00 4.74 -10.64
CA LEU A 204 -13.65 4.93 -11.18
C LEU A 204 -13.60 6.13 -12.13
N SER A 205 -14.56 6.26 -13.04
CA SER A 205 -14.64 7.38 -13.99
C SER A 205 -14.84 8.73 -13.33
N ASP A 206 -15.72 8.82 -12.33
CA ASP A 206 -15.96 10.05 -11.56
C ASP A 206 -14.68 10.56 -10.86
N ARG A 207 -13.69 9.69 -10.69
CA ARG A 207 -12.44 9.95 -9.97
C ARG A 207 -11.20 9.93 -10.85
N ARG A 208 -11.34 9.72 -12.16
CA ARG A 208 -10.22 9.55 -13.09
C ARG A 208 -9.29 8.39 -12.70
N LEU A 209 -9.88 7.31 -12.22
CA LEU A 209 -9.23 6.08 -11.80
C LEU A 209 -9.55 4.93 -12.77
N GLU A 210 -9.78 5.22 -14.05
CA GLU A 210 -10.18 4.22 -15.04
C GLU A 210 -9.05 3.23 -15.35
N ARG A 211 -7.80 3.64 -15.11
CA ARG A 211 -6.60 2.81 -15.33
C ARG A 211 -5.72 2.85 -14.08
N GLY A 212 -4.86 1.84 -13.97
CA GLY A 212 -3.91 1.70 -12.88
C GLY A 212 -3.32 0.30 -12.81
N VAL A 213 -2.48 0.08 -11.81
CA VAL A 213 -1.85 -1.21 -11.55
C VAL A 213 -2.02 -1.60 -10.10
N VAL A 214 -2.55 -2.80 -9.87
CA VAL A 214 -2.53 -3.46 -8.57
C VAL A 214 -1.24 -4.28 -8.46
N LEU A 215 -0.37 -3.91 -7.52
CA LEU A 215 0.90 -4.55 -7.24
C LEU A 215 0.73 -5.48 -6.02
N ALA A 216 0.55 -6.77 -6.28
CA ALA A 216 0.35 -7.75 -5.23
C ALA A 216 1.69 -8.23 -4.66
N SER A 217 1.83 -8.20 -3.34
CA SER A 217 3.04 -8.61 -2.62
C SER A 217 2.74 -9.58 -1.46
N PRO A 218 3.49 -10.69 -1.31
CA PRO A 218 3.26 -11.66 -0.25
C PRO A 218 3.64 -11.15 1.15
N ALA A 219 4.41 -10.06 1.23
CA ALA A 219 4.79 -9.43 2.48
C ALA A 219 3.66 -8.57 3.07
N LEU A 220 2.87 -7.93 2.22
CA LEU A 220 1.77 -7.06 2.66
C LEU A 220 0.61 -7.88 3.21
N GLY A 221 -0.04 -7.31 4.22
CA GLY A 221 -1.19 -7.88 4.90
C GLY A 221 -2.51 -7.39 4.31
N PRO A 222 -3.57 -7.31 5.13
CA PRO A 222 -4.88 -6.80 4.72
C PRO A 222 -4.87 -5.30 4.35
N GLU A 223 -3.85 -4.57 4.77
CA GLU A 223 -3.63 -3.19 4.33
C GLU A 223 -2.68 -3.10 3.17
N GLY A 224 -3.01 -2.20 2.25
CA GLY A 224 -2.19 -1.85 1.12
C GLY A 224 -1.67 -0.43 1.19
N ARG A 225 -1.17 0.03 0.06
CA ARG A 225 -0.67 1.38 -0.16
C ARG A 225 -1.13 1.86 -1.51
N VAL A 226 -1.70 3.07 -1.53
CA VAL A 226 -2.15 3.71 -2.76
C VAL A 226 -1.24 4.88 -3.09
N PHE A 227 -0.86 4.95 -4.35
CA PHE A 227 -0.28 6.11 -4.99
C PHE A 227 -1.21 6.52 -6.13
N LEU A 228 -1.80 7.70 -6.04
CA LEU A 228 -2.58 8.29 -7.12
C LEU A 228 -1.69 9.29 -7.83
N GLY A 229 -1.34 8.98 -9.07
CA GLY A 229 -0.43 9.76 -9.90
C GLY A 229 -1.03 11.07 -10.40
N ASP A 230 -0.46 11.60 -11.48
CA ASP A 230 -0.97 12.83 -12.10
C ASP A 230 -2.42 12.63 -12.58
N PRO A 231 -3.39 13.47 -12.14
CA PRO A 231 -4.76 13.43 -12.64
C PRO A 231 -4.92 13.67 -14.15
N ALA A 232 -3.87 14.14 -14.83
CA ALA A 232 -3.80 14.24 -16.29
C ALA A 232 -3.33 12.93 -16.95
N ASP A 233 -2.72 12.02 -16.20
CA ASP A 233 -2.33 10.68 -16.66
C ASP A 233 -2.99 9.59 -15.80
N ALA A 234 -4.16 9.14 -16.26
CA ALA A 234 -4.90 8.08 -15.58
C ALA A 234 -4.13 6.74 -15.45
N GLY A 235 -2.94 6.58 -16.05
CA GLY A 235 -2.12 5.36 -15.98
C GLY A 235 -1.17 5.27 -14.78
N ASP A 236 -0.92 6.37 -14.06
CA ASP A 236 0.06 6.40 -12.94
C ASP A 236 -0.54 5.99 -11.58
N ASN A 237 -1.75 5.45 -11.56
CA ASN A 237 -2.38 4.97 -10.33
C ASN A 237 -1.79 3.61 -9.95
N LEU A 238 -1.22 3.51 -8.76
CA LEU A 238 -0.65 2.28 -8.21
C LEU A 238 -1.31 1.92 -6.89
N VAL A 239 -1.63 0.64 -6.72
CA VAL A 239 -2.19 0.11 -5.48
C VAL A 239 -1.40 -1.14 -5.11
N ALA A 240 -0.53 -1.06 -4.11
CA ALA A 240 0.14 -2.23 -3.57
C ALA A 240 -0.70 -2.90 -2.48
N VAL A 241 -0.87 -4.22 -2.54
CA VAL A 241 -1.74 -4.97 -1.62
C VAL A 241 -1.18 -6.35 -1.28
N GLY A 242 -1.68 -6.94 -0.19
CA GLY A 242 -1.31 -8.28 0.24
C GLY A 242 -1.72 -9.38 -0.73
N MET A 243 -0.78 -10.29 -1.00
CA MET A 243 -1.01 -11.54 -1.70
C MET A 243 -1.12 -12.67 -0.68
N PRO A 244 -2.23 -13.44 -0.66
CA PRO A 244 -2.38 -14.54 0.29
C PRO A 244 -1.37 -15.65 -0.01
N ALA A 245 -0.82 -16.27 1.05
CA ALA A 245 0.21 -17.30 0.92
C ALA A 245 -0.28 -18.56 0.19
N GLU A 246 -1.56 -18.92 0.36
CA GLU A 246 -2.15 -20.14 -0.20
C GLU A 246 -2.71 -19.98 -1.62
N PHE A 247 -2.71 -18.76 -2.18
CA PHE A 247 -3.27 -18.47 -3.50
C PHE A 247 -4.72 -18.98 -3.70
N ASP A 248 -5.54 -18.91 -2.65
CA ASP A 248 -6.84 -19.58 -2.55
C ASP A 248 -8.01 -18.76 -3.14
N ASP A 249 -8.18 -17.52 -2.70
CA ASP A 249 -9.31 -16.66 -3.06
C ASP A 249 -8.86 -15.36 -3.73
N PRO A 250 -9.01 -15.24 -5.06
CA PRO A 250 -8.68 -14.03 -5.81
C PRO A 250 -9.35 -12.76 -5.28
N SER A 251 -10.51 -12.89 -4.63
CA SER A 251 -11.28 -11.76 -4.09
C SER A 251 -10.52 -11.00 -3.00
N ARG A 252 -9.59 -11.64 -2.28
CA ARG A 252 -8.83 -11.00 -1.20
C ARG A 252 -7.98 -9.82 -1.70
N ILE A 253 -7.30 -9.98 -2.83
CA ILE A 253 -6.55 -8.88 -3.47
C ILE A 253 -7.49 -7.76 -3.88
N LEU A 254 -8.64 -8.12 -4.44
CA LEU A 254 -9.65 -7.15 -4.89
C LEU A 254 -10.25 -6.36 -3.71
N PHE A 255 -10.50 -7.00 -2.57
CA PHE A 255 -11.00 -6.34 -1.37
C PHE A 255 -9.98 -5.37 -0.77
N ALA A 256 -8.70 -5.73 -0.77
CA ALA A 256 -7.63 -4.81 -0.40
C ALA A 256 -7.57 -3.62 -1.37
N ALA A 257 -7.64 -3.88 -2.68
CA ALA A 257 -7.62 -2.81 -3.69
C ALA A 257 -8.81 -1.84 -3.54
N VAL A 258 -10.02 -2.35 -3.30
CA VAL A 258 -11.20 -1.51 -3.03
C VAL A 258 -11.01 -0.62 -1.81
N ARG A 259 -10.48 -1.15 -0.71
CA ARG A 259 -10.18 -0.35 0.50
C ARG A 259 -9.16 0.74 0.19
N GLU A 260 -8.10 0.42 -0.54
CA GLU A 260 -7.06 1.37 -0.92
C GLU A 260 -7.60 2.50 -1.82
N LEU A 261 -8.46 2.18 -2.79
CA LEU A 261 -9.13 3.20 -3.62
C LEU A 261 -10.09 4.09 -2.80
N CYS A 262 -10.64 3.56 -1.71
CA CYS A 262 -11.47 4.31 -0.77
C CYS A 262 -10.67 5.17 0.22
N TYR A 263 -9.40 4.85 0.46
CA TYR A 263 -8.60 5.49 1.50
C TYR A 263 -8.44 7.01 1.31
N PRO A 264 -8.16 7.56 0.11
CA PRO A 264 -8.07 9.02 -0.10
C PRO A 264 -9.39 9.78 0.12
N ILE A 265 -10.53 9.09 0.04
CA ILE A 265 -11.84 9.66 0.37
C ILE A 265 -11.99 9.70 1.88
N ALA A 266 -11.76 8.56 2.53
CA ALA A 266 -11.88 8.40 3.97
C ALA A 266 -10.95 9.34 4.74
N SER A 267 -9.66 9.40 4.39
CA SER A 267 -8.67 10.23 5.09
C SER A 267 -8.99 11.72 4.99
N ARG A 268 -9.43 12.18 3.82
CA ARG A 268 -9.87 13.57 3.59
C ARG A 268 -11.09 13.93 4.43
N GLU A 269 -12.09 13.05 4.47
CA GLU A 269 -13.30 13.32 5.26
C GLU A 269 -13.04 13.22 6.76
N VAL A 270 -12.14 12.35 7.22
CA VAL A 270 -11.64 12.32 8.60
C VAL A 270 -10.94 13.64 8.96
N ALA A 271 -10.02 14.12 8.11
CA ALA A 271 -9.33 15.39 8.32
C ALA A 271 -10.29 16.58 8.40
N ARG A 272 -11.34 16.60 7.57
CA ARG A 272 -12.39 17.64 7.57
C ARG A 272 -13.37 17.52 8.74
N HIS A 273 -13.68 16.29 9.16
CA HIS A 273 -14.59 16.05 10.27
C HIS A 273 -13.94 16.44 11.60
N GLY A 274 -12.64 16.20 11.74
CA GLY A 274 -11.91 16.39 12.99
C GLY A 274 -12.18 15.24 13.94
N VAL A 275 -11.13 14.56 14.40
CA VAL A 275 -11.26 13.41 15.31
C VAL A 275 -10.81 13.78 16.72
N PRO A 276 -11.31 13.08 17.75
CA PRO A 276 -10.79 13.22 19.12
C PRO A 276 -9.31 12.85 19.15
N GLY A 277 -8.46 13.73 19.67
CA GLY A 277 -7.00 13.61 19.57
C GLY A 277 -6.45 14.30 18.33
N LYS A 278 -5.47 15.18 18.51
CA LYS A 278 -4.84 15.93 17.40
C LYS A 278 -3.59 15.24 16.85
N ASP A 279 -3.31 14.02 17.29
CA ASP A 279 -2.14 13.28 16.86
C ASP A 279 -2.42 12.46 15.58
N ARG A 280 -1.35 12.25 14.83
CA ARG A 280 -1.38 11.60 13.53
C ARG A 280 -1.75 10.10 13.62
N VAL A 281 -1.37 9.43 14.71
CA VAL A 281 -1.67 8.00 14.93
C VAL A 281 -3.19 7.81 15.06
N THR A 282 -3.84 8.68 15.82
CA THR A 282 -5.29 8.65 15.97
C THR A 282 -5.97 8.94 14.64
N ALA A 283 -5.56 9.98 13.91
CA ALA A 283 -6.11 10.29 12.58
C ALA A 283 -5.97 9.13 11.58
N GLU A 284 -4.84 8.42 11.59
CA GLU A 284 -4.61 7.25 10.75
C GLU A 284 -5.58 6.11 11.07
N ARG A 285 -5.77 5.79 12.35
CA ARG A 285 -6.70 4.74 12.78
C ARG A 285 -8.13 5.01 12.36
N TRP A 286 -8.57 6.27 12.47
CA TRP A 286 -9.90 6.68 11.99
C TRP A 286 -10.02 6.60 10.47
N SER A 287 -8.99 7.05 9.74
CA SER A 287 -8.94 7.00 8.28
C SER A 287 -9.00 5.56 7.77
N SER A 288 -8.26 4.64 8.40
CA SER A 288 -8.28 3.23 8.02
C SER A 288 -9.63 2.56 8.25
N ARG A 289 -10.26 2.77 9.42
CA ARG A 289 -11.63 2.27 9.68
C ARG A 289 -12.63 2.84 8.68
N ALA A 290 -12.56 4.14 8.41
CA ALA A 290 -13.42 4.80 7.45
C ALA A 290 -13.21 4.28 6.01
N ALA A 291 -11.98 3.91 5.63
CA ALA A 291 -11.68 3.31 4.33
C ALA A 291 -12.30 1.91 4.18
N ILE A 292 -12.26 1.10 5.24
CA ILE A 292 -12.90 -0.22 5.28
C ILE A 292 -14.43 -0.08 5.16
N ARG A 293 -15.03 0.85 5.91
CA ARG A 293 -16.47 1.16 5.80
C ARG A 293 -16.84 1.70 4.42
N CYS A 294 -15.99 2.54 3.83
CA CYS A 294 -16.16 3.06 2.47
C CYS A 294 -16.24 1.92 1.44
N GLY A 295 -15.31 0.96 1.51
CA GLY A 295 -15.30 -0.18 0.60
C GLY A 295 -16.55 -1.04 0.72
N ALA A 296 -17.02 -1.31 1.94
CA ALA A 296 -18.27 -2.02 2.17
C ALA A 296 -19.48 -1.28 1.56
N MET A 297 -19.64 0.02 1.83
CA MET A 297 -20.73 0.83 1.25
C MET A 297 -20.71 0.86 -0.28
N LEU A 298 -19.50 0.92 -0.88
CA LEU A 298 -19.34 0.89 -2.33
C LEU A 298 -19.79 -0.46 -2.90
N LEU A 299 -19.34 -1.57 -2.32
CA LEU A 299 -19.69 -2.92 -2.78
C LEU A 299 -21.16 -3.24 -2.56
N GLU A 300 -21.76 -2.82 -1.44
CA GLU A 300 -23.20 -3.00 -1.17
C GLU A 300 -24.09 -2.47 -2.30
N VAL A 301 -23.69 -1.38 -2.95
CA VAL A 301 -24.47 -0.78 -4.05
C VAL A 301 -24.03 -1.29 -5.42
N ARG A 302 -22.72 -1.50 -5.62
CA ARG A 302 -22.16 -1.73 -6.95
C ARG A 302 -21.88 -3.20 -7.25
N ALA A 303 -21.55 -4.00 -6.25
CA ALA A 303 -21.29 -5.44 -6.37
C ALA A 303 -21.78 -6.19 -5.11
N PRO A 304 -23.10 -6.30 -4.89
CA PRO A 304 -23.68 -6.74 -3.62
C PRO A 304 -23.20 -8.14 -3.18
N ASP A 305 -22.99 -9.04 -4.14
CA ASP A 305 -22.50 -10.41 -3.88
C ASP A 305 -21.10 -10.43 -3.25
N LEU A 306 -20.31 -9.37 -3.42
CA LEU A 306 -18.98 -9.21 -2.83
C LEU A 306 -19.01 -8.50 -1.47
N ALA A 307 -20.13 -7.88 -1.07
CA ALA A 307 -20.19 -7.07 0.15
C ALA A 307 -20.07 -7.90 1.43
N VAL A 308 -20.79 -9.03 1.53
CA VAL A 308 -20.67 -9.93 2.70
C VAL A 308 -19.27 -10.54 2.80
N PRO A 309 -18.71 -11.18 1.73
CA PRO A 309 -17.35 -11.70 1.78
C PRO A 309 -16.28 -10.64 2.11
N TYR A 310 -16.44 -9.41 1.62
CA TYR A 310 -15.57 -8.28 1.96
C TYR A 310 -15.58 -8.00 3.47
N ARG A 311 -16.76 -7.86 4.07
CA ARG A 311 -16.91 -7.57 5.50
C ARG A 311 -16.29 -8.69 6.35
N ASP A 312 -16.60 -9.94 6.02
CA ASP A 312 -16.06 -11.10 6.73
C ASP A 312 -14.53 -11.20 6.63
N ALA A 313 -13.97 -10.89 5.45
CA ALA A 313 -12.53 -10.88 5.24
C ALA A 313 -11.84 -9.87 6.17
N TYR A 314 -12.40 -8.66 6.32
CA TYR A 314 -11.83 -7.65 7.21
C TYR A 314 -12.02 -7.97 8.69
N VAL A 315 -13.17 -8.52 9.11
CA VAL A 315 -13.36 -8.96 10.50
C VAL A 315 -12.32 -10.03 10.87
N ARG A 316 -12.10 -11.02 9.99
CA ARG A 316 -11.04 -12.03 10.16
C ARG A 316 -9.64 -11.40 10.17
N ALA A 317 -9.38 -10.42 9.30
CA ALA A 317 -8.11 -9.72 9.25
C ALA A 317 -7.80 -8.94 10.54
N ALA A 318 -8.83 -8.45 11.23
CA ALA A 318 -8.74 -7.85 12.56
C ALA A 318 -8.57 -8.89 13.69
N GLN A 319 -8.42 -10.18 13.36
CA GLN A 319 -8.36 -11.31 14.30
C GLN A 319 -9.61 -11.43 15.18
N LEU A 320 -10.76 -11.06 14.63
CA LEU A 320 -12.06 -11.18 15.27
C LEU A 320 -12.87 -12.29 14.59
N ASP A 321 -13.78 -12.88 15.36
CA ASP A 321 -14.70 -13.91 14.86
C ASP A 321 -15.94 -13.25 14.24
N PRO A 322 -16.17 -13.39 12.91
CA PRO A 322 -17.32 -12.77 12.24
C PRO A 322 -18.67 -13.32 12.71
N GLU A 323 -18.70 -14.50 13.34
CA GLU A 323 -19.94 -15.02 13.95
C GLU A 323 -20.28 -14.33 15.28
N ARG A 324 -19.30 -13.67 15.91
CA ARG A 324 -19.44 -13.04 17.24
C ARG A 324 -19.40 -11.52 17.22
N VAL A 325 -18.74 -10.93 16.21
CA VAL A 325 -18.55 -9.48 16.10
C VAL A 325 -19.08 -9.01 14.76
N THR A 326 -20.04 -8.07 14.80
CA THR A 326 -20.54 -7.43 13.59
C THR A 326 -19.45 -6.56 12.96
N PHE A 327 -19.50 -6.41 11.64
CA PHE A 327 -18.56 -5.58 10.89
C PHE A 327 -18.57 -4.11 11.36
N GLU A 328 -19.73 -3.57 11.74
CA GLU A 328 -19.89 -2.24 12.35
C GLU A 328 -19.13 -2.11 13.66
N ASN A 329 -19.20 -3.13 14.52
CA ASN A 329 -18.53 -3.12 15.82
C ASN A 329 -17.02 -3.36 15.70
N ALA A 330 -16.58 -4.13 14.70
CA ALA A 330 -15.16 -4.31 14.39
C ALA A 330 -14.51 -3.00 13.86
N PHE A 331 -15.26 -2.22 13.09
CA PHE A 331 -14.78 -0.99 12.44
C PHE A 331 -15.69 0.22 12.75
N PRO A 332 -15.71 0.70 14.00
CA PRO A 332 -16.59 1.78 14.39
C PRO A 332 -16.17 3.10 13.71
N VAL A 333 -17.14 3.78 13.11
CA VAL A 333 -17.00 5.10 12.48
C VAL A 333 -18.24 5.91 12.83
N ASP A 334 -18.04 7.20 13.16
CA ASP A 334 -19.13 8.13 13.48
C ASP A 334 -20.15 8.23 12.32
N ALA A 335 -21.44 8.32 12.67
CA ALA A 335 -22.52 8.34 11.69
C ALA A 335 -22.47 9.57 10.76
N GLN A 336 -22.09 10.74 11.28
CA GLN A 336 -21.95 11.94 10.45
C GLN A 336 -20.76 11.82 9.50
N LEU A 337 -19.65 11.23 9.94
CA LEU A 337 -18.53 10.90 9.07
C LEU A 337 -18.92 9.90 7.98
N LEU A 338 -19.64 8.82 8.32
CA LEU A 338 -20.15 7.86 7.33
C LEU A 338 -21.07 8.53 6.30
N LYS A 339 -21.97 9.43 6.73
CA LYS A 339 -22.82 10.20 5.82
C LYS A 339 -22.00 11.04 4.83
N LYS A 340 -20.92 11.69 5.30
CA LYS A 340 -20.00 12.45 4.43
C LYS A 340 -19.27 11.56 3.43
N VAL A 341 -18.75 10.40 3.87
CA VAL A 341 -18.09 9.42 3.00
C VAL A 341 -19.07 8.88 1.95
N ARG A 342 -20.28 8.50 2.36
CA ARG A 342 -21.34 8.01 1.47
C ARG A 342 -21.70 9.02 0.38
N ARG A 343 -21.81 10.31 0.75
CA ARG A 343 -22.03 11.39 -0.22
C ARG A 343 -20.87 11.52 -1.21
N GLN A 344 -19.62 11.39 -0.76
CA GLN A 344 -18.48 11.39 -1.68
C GLN A 344 -18.57 10.23 -2.67
N LEU A 345 -19.05 9.06 -2.26
CA LEU A 345 -19.27 7.90 -3.15
C LEU A 345 -20.41 8.08 -4.17
N GLY A 346 -21.16 9.19 -4.14
CA GLY A 346 -22.30 9.41 -5.02
C GLY A 346 -23.47 8.45 -4.77
N LEU A 347 -23.52 7.85 -3.58
CA LEU A 347 -24.57 6.90 -3.21
C LEU A 347 -25.78 7.64 -2.62
N PRO A 348 -27.02 7.18 -2.88
CA PRO A 348 -28.22 7.78 -2.30
C PRO A 348 -28.16 7.74 -0.77
N GLU A 349 -28.70 8.77 -0.10
CA GLU A 349 -28.84 8.73 1.36
C GLU A 349 -29.69 7.51 1.75
N SER A 350 -29.25 6.74 2.74
CA SER A 350 -30.06 5.63 3.25
C SER A 350 -31.34 6.20 3.85
N SER A 351 -32.50 5.74 3.38
CA SER A 351 -33.76 5.95 4.09
C SER A 351 -33.65 5.25 5.44
N GLU A 352 -33.73 6.04 6.51
CA GLU A 352 -33.83 5.56 7.90
C GLU A 352 -35.05 4.67 8.12
#